data_AF-A0A0F8Y2Y3-F1
#
_entry.id   AF-A0A0F8Y2Y3-F1
#
_cell.length_a   1.000
_cell.length_b   1.000
_cell.length_c   1.000
_cell.angle_alpha   90.00
_cell.angle_beta   90.00
_cell.angle_gamma   90.00
#
_symmetry.space_group_name_H-M   'P 1'
#
loop_
_entity.id
_entity.type
_entity.pdbx_description
1 polymer ?
#
loop_
_entity_poly.entity_id
_entity_poly.type
_entity_poly.pdbx_seq_one_letter_code
_entity_poly.pdbx_strand_id
1 'polypeptide(L)'
;MRSILDRKKGIQLNQAFGAVLALVLVAVLVIIAIFLFVTLGSTFTADSAEANATTEMITQFGSYPALIGLVGTIIFLGLVIGVLVASFVFGGRGGGRV
;
A
#
# COMPACT_ATOMS: atom_id res chain seq x y z
N MET A 1 35.43 -9.15 -21.47
CA MET A 1 34.42 -9.69 -20.54
C MET A 1 33.69 -8.51 -19.92
N ARG A 2 32.58 -8.05 -20.54
CA ARG A 2 31.83 -6.86 -20.11
C ARG A 2 31.00 -7.24 -18.88
N SER A 3 31.39 -6.66 -17.76
CA SER A 3 30.85 -6.91 -16.44
C SER A 3 29.37 -6.56 -16.35
N ILE A 4 28.60 -7.50 -15.80
CA ILE A 4 27.14 -7.47 -15.61
C ILE A 4 26.79 -6.68 -14.33
N LEU A 5 27.69 -5.79 -13.86
CA LEU A 5 27.60 -5.13 -12.55
C LEU A 5 26.75 -3.85 -12.51
N ASP A 6 26.13 -3.44 -13.63
CA ASP A 6 25.62 -2.07 -13.77
C ASP A 6 24.10 -1.92 -13.95
N ARG A 7 23.29 -2.72 -13.24
CA ARG A 7 21.83 -2.48 -13.16
C ARG A 7 21.26 -2.74 -11.76
N LYS A 8 21.83 -2.13 -10.73
CA LYS A 8 21.04 -1.86 -9.51
C LYS A 8 20.19 -0.62 -9.80
N LYS A 9 19.06 -0.82 -10.51
CA LYS A 9 18.12 0.24 -10.85
C LYS A 9 17.39 0.65 -9.56
N GLY A 10 18.00 1.53 -8.79
CA GLY A 10 17.35 2.16 -7.64
C GLY A 10 16.12 2.92 -8.13
N ILE A 11 14.98 2.72 -7.47
CA ILE A 11 13.80 3.54 -7.68
C ILE A 11 14.22 4.99 -7.41
N GLN A 12 14.08 5.86 -8.40
CA GLN A 12 14.38 7.27 -8.23
C GLN A 12 13.40 7.83 -7.20
N LEU A 13 13.89 8.66 -6.26
CA LEU A 13 13.08 9.22 -5.17
C LEU A 13 11.80 9.90 -5.68
N ASN A 14 11.89 10.56 -6.84
CA ASN A 14 10.75 11.18 -7.53
C ASN A 14 9.68 10.16 -7.98
N GLN A 15 10.10 8.96 -8.43
CA GLN A 15 9.18 7.88 -8.79
C GLN A 15 8.48 7.28 -7.56
N ALA A 16 9.18 7.15 -6.43
CA ALA A 16 8.58 6.72 -5.18
C ALA A 16 7.54 7.74 -4.68
N PHE A 17 7.84 9.03 -4.80
CA PHE A 17 6.92 10.10 -4.40
C PHE A 17 5.62 10.09 -5.21
N GLY A 18 5.72 9.90 -6.53
CA GLY A 18 4.54 9.76 -7.41
C GLY A 18 3.68 8.53 -7.06
N ALA A 19 4.32 7.41 -6.72
CA ALA A 19 3.61 6.20 -6.30
C ALA A 19 2.86 6.40 -4.96
N VAL A 20 3.50 7.07 -3.99
CA VAL A 20 2.86 7.38 -2.69
C VAL A 20 1.67 8.33 -2.89
N LEU A 21 1.83 9.38 -3.69
CA LEU A 21 0.74 10.32 -4.01
C LEU A 21 -0.45 9.63 -4.67
N ALA A 22 -0.19 8.71 -5.61
CA ALA A 22 -1.24 7.91 -6.24
C ALA A 22 -1.98 7.03 -5.22
N LEU A 23 -1.24 6.42 -4.28
CA LEU A 23 -1.81 5.59 -3.21
C LEU A 23 -2.71 6.41 -2.28
N VAL A 24 -2.25 7.61 -1.90
CA VAL A 24 -3.03 8.56 -1.09
C VAL A 24 -4.29 8.98 -1.82
N LEU A 25 -4.18 9.31 -3.12
CA LEU A 25 -5.33 9.71 -3.92
C LEU A 25 -6.37 8.59 -4.01
N VAL A 26 -5.93 7.35 -4.23
CA VAL A 26 -6.83 6.18 -4.21
C VAL A 26 -7.52 6.02 -2.86
N ALA A 27 -6.79 6.17 -1.75
CA ALA A 27 -7.38 6.09 -0.42
C ALA A 27 -8.47 7.16 -0.20
N VAL A 28 -8.20 8.41 -0.60
CA VAL A 28 -9.17 9.51 -0.51
C VAL A 28 -10.42 9.21 -1.36
N LEU A 29 -10.25 8.72 -2.58
CA LEU A 29 -11.38 8.36 -3.45
C LEU A 29 -12.25 7.27 -2.84
N VAL A 30 -11.67 6.26 -2.18
CA VAL A 30 -12.47 5.21 -1.52
C VAL A 30 -13.25 5.76 -0.33
N ILE A 31 -12.65 6.63 0.49
CA ILE A 31 -13.35 7.27 1.62
C ILE A 31 -14.55 8.07 1.11
N ILE A 32 -14.37 8.84 0.02
CA ILE A 32 -15.45 9.61 -0.59
C ILE A 32 -16.55 8.67 -1.11
N ALA A 33 -16.20 7.56 -1.77
CA ALA A 33 -17.16 6.59 -2.27
C ALA A 33 -18.01 6.00 -1.13
N ILE A 34 -17.37 5.59 -0.02
CA ILE A 34 -18.08 5.08 1.16
C ILE A 34 -19.06 6.13 1.71
N PHE A 35 -18.59 7.38 1.86
CA PHE A 35 -19.44 8.47 2.34
C PHE A 35 -20.68 8.69 1.46
N LEU A 36 -20.50 8.66 0.14
CA LEU A 36 -21.60 8.78 -0.82
C LEU A 36 -22.58 7.62 -0.72
N PHE A 37 -22.09 6.37 -0.64
CA PHE A 37 -22.97 5.20 -0.50
C PHE A 37 -23.72 5.19 0.83
N VAL A 38 -23.09 5.58 1.95
CA VAL A 38 -23.78 5.69 3.25
C VAL A 38 -24.89 6.73 3.17
N THR A 39 -24.61 7.88 2.56
CA THR A 39 -25.59 8.96 2.39
C THR A 39 -26.74 8.51 1.48
N LEU A 40 -26.44 7.85 0.36
CA LEU A 40 -27.44 7.32 -0.57
C LEU A 40 -28.27 6.20 0.09
N GLY A 41 -27.64 5.32 0.85
CA GLY A 41 -28.32 4.23 1.56
C GLY A 41 -29.35 4.74 2.57
N SER A 42 -29.09 5.89 3.19
CA SER A 42 -30.02 6.52 4.14
C SER A 42 -31.31 7.04 3.50
N THR A 43 -31.35 7.21 2.18
CA THR A 43 -32.56 7.65 1.46
C THR A 43 -33.41 6.49 0.96
N PHE A 44 -32.90 5.26 1.00
CA PHE A 44 -33.64 4.06 0.65
C PHE A 44 -34.49 3.54 1.81
N THR A 45 -35.58 2.87 1.48
CA THR A 45 -36.38 2.15 2.48
C THR A 45 -35.57 0.97 3.01
N ALA A 46 -35.60 0.74 4.33
CA ALA A 46 -34.97 -0.42 4.93
C ALA A 46 -35.44 -1.72 4.26
N ASP A 47 -34.53 -2.69 4.12
CA ASP A 47 -34.76 -3.99 3.45
C ASP A 47 -35.12 -3.92 1.96
N SER A 48 -35.07 -2.76 1.33
CA SER A 48 -35.20 -2.67 -0.13
C SER A 48 -33.98 -3.29 -0.83
N ALA A 49 -34.18 -3.72 -2.08
CA ALA A 49 -33.09 -4.29 -2.87
C ALA A 49 -31.92 -3.30 -3.03
N GLU A 50 -32.24 -2.01 -3.16
CA GLU A 50 -31.30 -0.90 -3.27
C GLU A 50 -30.54 -0.67 -1.96
N ALA A 51 -31.22 -0.71 -0.81
CA ALA A 51 -30.58 -0.59 0.50
C ALA A 51 -29.61 -1.75 0.74
N ASN A 52 -30.02 -2.98 0.44
CA ASN A 52 -29.18 -4.17 0.59
C ASN A 52 -27.97 -4.14 -0.35
N ALA A 53 -28.16 -3.77 -1.63
CA ALA A 53 -27.06 -3.61 -2.57
C ALA A 53 -26.06 -2.53 -2.12
N THR A 54 -26.56 -1.43 -1.57
CA THR A 54 -25.72 -0.33 -1.07
C THR A 54 -24.91 -0.74 0.16
N THR A 55 -25.53 -1.44 1.12
CA THR A 55 -24.83 -2.00 2.29
C THR A 55 -23.75 -3.00 1.90
N GLU A 56 -24.02 -3.85 0.91
CA GLU A 56 -23.04 -4.79 0.37
C GLU A 56 -21.85 -4.05 -0.27
N MET A 57 -22.11 -3.02 -1.08
CA MET A 57 -21.05 -2.19 -1.66
C MET A 57 -20.21 -1.47 -0.60
N ILE A 58 -20.83 -0.90 0.44
CA ILE A 58 -20.12 -0.25 1.57
C ILE A 58 -19.19 -1.25 2.25
N THR A 59 -19.68 -2.47 2.51
CA THR A 59 -18.91 -3.53 3.18
C THR A 59 -17.69 -3.94 2.35
N GLN A 60 -17.85 -4.07 1.03
CA GLN A 60 -16.76 -4.36 0.12
C GLN A 60 -15.72 -3.23 0.07
N PHE A 61 -16.15 -1.98 -0.06
CA PHE A 61 -15.26 -0.82 -0.04
C PHE A 61 -14.57 -0.60 1.31
N GLY A 62 -15.15 -1.02 2.44
CA GLY A 62 -14.46 -1.01 3.73
C GLY A 62 -13.35 -2.04 3.85
N SER A 63 -13.50 -3.18 3.16
CA SER A 63 -12.59 -4.33 3.30
C SER A 63 -11.37 -4.24 2.37
N TYR A 64 -11.55 -3.81 1.11
CA TYR A 64 -10.46 -3.82 0.13
C TYR A 64 -9.30 -2.85 0.41
N PRO A 65 -9.50 -1.59 0.84
CA PRO A 65 -8.40 -0.68 1.18
C PRO A 65 -7.60 -1.16 2.37
N ALA A 66 -8.27 -1.76 3.37
CA ALA A 66 -7.60 -2.35 4.53
C ALA A 66 -6.65 -3.49 4.10
N LEU A 67 -7.10 -4.34 3.17
CA LEU A 67 -6.26 -5.38 2.58
C LEU A 67 -5.09 -4.80 1.78
N ILE A 68 -5.29 -3.74 0.99
CA ILE A 68 -4.21 -3.08 0.24
C ILE A 68 -3.18 -2.46 1.20
N GLY A 69 -3.63 -1.79 2.26
CA GLY A 69 -2.75 -1.22 3.29
C GLY A 69 -1.96 -2.29 4.04
N LEU A 70 -2.58 -3.42 4.35
CA LEU A 70 -1.94 -4.58 4.97
C LEU A 70 -0.88 -5.21 4.04
N VAL A 71 -1.19 -5.39 2.76
CA VAL A 71 -0.21 -5.88 1.78
C VAL A 71 0.96 -4.90 1.63
N GLY A 72 0.67 -3.59 1.58
CA GLY A 72 1.70 -2.55 1.49
C GLY A 72 2.65 -2.55 2.69
N THR A 73 2.11 -2.70 3.90
CA THR A 73 2.92 -2.80 5.13
C THR A 73 3.75 -4.09 5.18
N ILE A 74 3.21 -5.22 4.74
CA ILE A 74 3.98 -6.47 4.62
C ILE A 74 5.16 -6.31 3.65
N ILE A 75 4.93 -5.72 2.47
CA ILE A 75 6.00 -5.47 1.48
C ILE A 75 7.07 -4.56 2.10
N PHE A 76 6.66 -3.50 2.79
CA PHE A 76 7.58 -2.59 3.46
C PHE A 76 8.43 -3.28 4.52
N LEU A 77 7.81 -4.08 5.39
CA LEU A 77 8.52 -4.88 6.40
C LEU A 77 9.52 -5.85 5.78
N GLY A 78 9.13 -6.54 4.70
CA GLY A 78 10.03 -7.42 3.96
C GLY A 78 11.25 -6.69 3.40
N LEU A 79 11.06 -5.48 2.88
CA LEU A 79 12.14 -4.63 2.37
C LEU A 79 13.07 -4.17 3.50
N VAL A 80 12.51 -3.71 4.62
CA VAL A 80 13.27 -3.26 5.80
C VAL A 80 14.10 -4.41 6.37
N ILE A 81 13.50 -5.58 6.56
CA ILE A 81 14.20 -6.77 7.06
C ILE A 81 15.31 -7.16 6.08
N GLY A 82 15.04 -7.18 4.77
CA GLY A 82 16.05 -7.50 3.76
C GLY A 82 17.26 -6.56 3.79
N VAL A 83 17.02 -5.25 3.98
CA VAL A 83 18.08 -4.25 4.13
C VAL A 83 18.87 -4.50 5.42
N LEU A 84 18.19 -4.72 6.55
CA LEU A 84 18.85 -4.97 7.84
C LEU A 84 19.74 -6.22 7.80
N VAL A 85 19.23 -7.33 7.26
CA VAL A 85 19.99 -8.59 7.13
C VAL A 85 21.22 -8.39 6.24
N ALA A 86 21.07 -7.69 5.10
CA ALA A 86 22.21 -7.39 4.24
C ALA A 86 23.26 -6.53 4.96
N SER A 87 22.84 -5.54 5.76
CA SER A 87 23.74 -4.71 6.56
C SER A 87 24.52 -5.50 7.62
N PHE A 88 23.92 -6.52 8.24
CA PHE A 88 24.63 -7.36 9.21
C PHE A 88 25.55 -8.40 8.55
N VAL A 89 25.13 -9.02 7.44
CA VAL A 89 25.93 -10.03 6.72
C VAL A 89 27.13 -9.40 6.01
N PHE A 90 26.98 -8.18 5.45
CA PHE A 90 28.05 -7.50 4.70
C PHE A 90 28.78 -6.40 5.48
N GLY A 91 28.21 -5.85 6.55
CA GLY A 91 28.81 -4.75 7.33
C GLY A 91 29.78 -5.19 8.44
N GLY A 92 29.88 -6.49 8.74
CA GLY A 92 30.66 -7.02 9.87
C GLY A 92 32.18 -7.17 9.66
N ARG A 93 32.78 -6.66 8.58
CA ARG A 93 34.21 -6.91 8.23
C ARG A 93 35.11 -5.67 8.18
N GLY A 94 34.73 -4.57 8.83
CA GLY A 94 35.49 -3.30 8.77
C GLY A 94 36.06 -2.76 10.10
N GLY A 95 35.74 -3.34 11.25
CA GLY A 95 36.14 -2.77 12.55
C GLY A 95 37.11 -3.68 13.30
N GLY A 96 38.42 -3.47 13.13
CA GLY A 96 39.43 -4.10 13.98
C GLY A 96 40.77 -4.39 13.31
N ARG A 97 41.54 -3.36 12.97
CA ARG A 97 43.01 -3.43 12.83
C ARG A 97 43.61 -2.13 13.39
N VAL A 98 44.02 -2.20 14.66
CA VAL A 98 45.28 -1.57 15.12
C VAL A 98 46.44 -2.21 14.37
#